data_AF-A0A8C5HAD3-F1
#
_entry.id   AF-A0A8C5HAD3-F1
#
_cell.length_a   1.000
_cell.length_b   1.000
_cell.length_c   1.000
_cell.angle_alpha   90.00
_cell.angle_beta   90.00
_cell.angle_gamma   90.00
#
_symmetry.space_group_name_H-M   'P 1'
#
loop_
_entity.id
_entity.type
_entity.pdbx_description
1 polymer ?
#
loop_
_entity_poly.entity_id
_entity_poly.type
_entity_poly.pdbx_seq_one_letter_code
_entity_poly.pdbx_strand_id
1 'polypeptide(L)'
;MPSNGGWLLALSVAALTVNTIGAATSERTERNCSVTPPYLPSTAVNTTIRLQELREHMLPMNISAYIIPGTDAHLSEYIAPRDARVAFMTGFTGSAGSVVVTQTKASLWTDSRYWVQAERQMDCNWDLETDFSIGSVAEWLIAEVPPGGEIGFDPFLFSLSDNKDQQRLWTTDEKDCARCSSKSHTHWCLSGLFNMRGNDIPYNPFFYSYTLLTMDEIWLFVHMNRVTDDLKEYLNASCDGALCVQLKSYDSVLDHVKQYVATPGVKVWIGTEYTNYALYEIITPQDKLMTSTYSPVLMAKAVKDETEQRILRDAHIRDAVAVVQLLMWLEKVVPNGKETELSAAEYVNHARSKQKDNRGPSFETISASGPNAALAHYSPTNDTSRKLTVDEMYLVDSGGQYLDGTTDITRTVHWGNPTALQKEAFTRVLMGNIEISRTIFPTGTRGVNMEMLGRRALWELGLNYGHGTGHGVGNYFGVHEWPVGFQSNNIPFRAGMFTSIEPGFYKENDFGIRIEDVVVIVPVDTKYGHNYLTFDTVSLVPYDRKLIDTSLLSSEQLQWLNRYYETIRRLLVPELDSQGLHEEKKWVLTNTEPFIHSGSSATTTFSSSLTIFLLGITVLHNVIEAF
;
A
#
# COMPACT_ATOMS: atom_id res chain seq x y z
N MET A 1 -66.56 -0.67 -66.23
CA MET A 1 -66.85 0.78 -66.16
C MET A 1 -68.19 0.95 -65.46
N PRO A 2 -68.35 1.90 -64.52
CA PRO A 2 -67.30 2.54 -63.70
C PRO A 2 -66.77 1.48 -62.69
N SER A 3 -66.53 1.64 -61.37
CA SER A 3 -66.47 2.80 -60.45
C SER A 3 -65.55 2.51 -59.25
N ASN A 4 -65.02 3.57 -58.65
CA ASN A 4 -64.36 3.64 -57.34
C ASN A 4 -65.38 3.40 -56.20
N GLY A 5 -65.04 3.01 -54.97
CA GLY A 5 -63.74 2.78 -54.33
C GLY A 5 -63.85 3.03 -52.81
N GLY A 6 -62.99 2.40 -52.00
CA GLY A 6 -62.88 2.63 -50.55
C GLY A 6 -63.69 1.66 -49.67
N TRP A 7 -63.02 0.67 -49.09
CA TRP A 7 -63.53 -0.13 -47.97
C TRP A 7 -63.04 0.48 -46.65
N LEU A 8 -63.94 0.70 -45.69
CA LEU A 8 -63.56 0.99 -44.30
C LEU A 8 -63.00 -0.28 -43.65
N LEU A 9 -61.96 -0.12 -42.82
CA LEU A 9 -61.58 -1.10 -41.80
C LEU A 9 -61.14 -0.37 -40.53
N ALA A 10 -61.44 -0.99 -39.38
CA ALA A 10 -61.65 -0.30 -38.11
C ALA A 10 -60.37 0.29 -37.48
N LEU A 11 -60.53 1.45 -36.81
CA LEU A 11 -59.56 1.90 -35.81
C LEU A 11 -59.57 0.94 -34.62
N SER A 12 -58.38 0.51 -34.23
CA SER A 12 -58.10 0.03 -32.87
C SER A 12 -57.09 0.99 -32.23
N VAL A 13 -57.49 1.64 -31.13
CA VAL A 13 -56.67 2.63 -30.44
C VAL A 13 -55.74 1.89 -29.47
N ALA A 14 -54.46 1.79 -29.81
CA ALA A 14 -53.40 1.42 -28.89
C ALA A 14 -52.66 2.70 -28.47
N ALA A 15 -52.83 3.10 -27.21
CA ALA A 15 -52.09 4.23 -26.64
C ALA A 15 -50.64 3.82 -26.39
N LEU A 16 -49.73 4.21 -27.29
CA LEU A 16 -48.29 4.09 -27.05
C LEU A 16 -47.85 5.22 -26.13
N THR A 17 -47.73 4.92 -24.84
CA THR A 17 -47.01 5.73 -23.87
C THR A 17 -45.55 5.87 -24.34
N VAL A 18 -45.10 7.10 -24.55
CA VAL A 18 -43.68 7.37 -24.79
C VAL A 18 -42.91 7.10 -23.50
N ASN A 19 -42.38 5.89 -23.37
CA ASN A 19 -41.32 5.62 -22.40
C ASN A 19 -40.08 6.38 -22.87
N THR A 20 -39.86 7.56 -22.29
CA THR A 20 -38.54 8.19 -22.28
C THR A 20 -37.62 7.29 -21.45
N ILE A 21 -37.03 6.29 -22.10
CA ILE A 21 -35.86 5.61 -21.56
C ILE A 21 -34.76 6.66 -21.54
N GLY A 22 -34.61 7.30 -20.39
CA GLY A 22 -33.39 8.02 -20.04
C GLY A 22 -32.28 6.98 -19.95
N ALA A 23 -31.68 6.66 -21.10
CA ALA A 23 -30.40 5.99 -21.11
C ALA A 23 -29.46 6.91 -20.35
N ALA A 24 -29.02 6.48 -19.16
CA ALA A 24 -27.96 7.14 -18.45
C ALA A 24 -26.76 7.15 -19.41
N THR A 25 -26.42 8.33 -19.91
CA THR A 25 -25.17 8.52 -20.63
C THR A 25 -24.07 8.21 -19.63
N SER A 26 -23.42 7.06 -19.82
CA SER A 26 -22.14 6.79 -19.17
C SER A 26 -21.22 7.95 -19.56
N GLU A 27 -21.00 8.87 -18.63
CA GLU A 27 -20.04 9.94 -18.82
C GLU A 27 -18.68 9.26 -18.96
N ARG A 28 -18.15 9.32 -20.18
CA ARG A 28 -16.95 8.57 -20.53
C ARG A 28 -15.78 9.20 -19.78
N THR A 29 -15.32 8.55 -18.71
CA THR A 29 -14.30 9.13 -17.83
C THR A 29 -12.91 9.15 -18.46
N GLU A 30 -12.67 8.34 -19.49
CA GLU A 30 -11.37 8.11 -20.11
C GLU A 30 -11.24 8.82 -21.46
N ARG A 31 -10.00 9.17 -21.82
CA ARG A 31 -9.66 9.77 -23.12
C ARG A 31 -10.10 8.89 -24.30
N ASN A 32 -10.33 9.52 -25.44
CA ASN A 32 -10.54 8.84 -26.71
C ASN A 32 -9.77 9.54 -27.82
N CYS A 33 -8.61 9.01 -28.14
CA CYS A 33 -7.71 9.53 -29.15
C CYS A 33 -8.06 9.08 -30.58
N SER A 34 -9.01 8.17 -30.74
CA SER A 34 -9.45 7.65 -32.06
C SER A 34 -10.51 8.50 -32.76
N VAL A 35 -10.88 9.66 -32.20
CA VAL A 35 -11.90 10.58 -32.76
C VAL A 35 -11.31 11.98 -32.97
N THR A 36 -11.94 12.76 -33.86
CA THR A 36 -11.45 14.09 -34.25
C THR A 36 -12.54 15.15 -34.02
N PRO A 37 -12.34 16.14 -33.12
CA PRO A 37 -11.23 16.25 -32.17
C PRO A 37 -11.24 15.11 -31.14
N PRO A 38 -10.08 14.76 -30.53
CA PRO A 38 -10.02 13.76 -29.48
C PRO A 38 -10.83 14.20 -28.26
N TYR A 39 -11.44 13.24 -27.57
CA TYR A 39 -12.04 13.50 -26.26
C TYR A 39 -10.96 13.38 -25.18
N LEU A 40 -10.83 14.41 -24.35
CA LEU A 40 -9.97 14.45 -23.18
C LEU A 40 -10.82 14.72 -21.92
N PRO A 41 -10.66 13.94 -20.84
CA PRO A 41 -11.26 14.24 -19.54
C PRO A 41 -10.78 15.59 -18.98
N SER A 42 -11.55 16.20 -18.08
CA SER A 42 -11.13 17.44 -17.39
C SER A 42 -9.86 17.26 -16.53
N THR A 43 -9.57 16.02 -16.13
CA THR A 43 -8.37 15.61 -15.40
C THR A 43 -7.14 15.41 -16.30
N ALA A 44 -7.29 15.46 -17.63
CA ALA A 44 -6.17 15.24 -18.55
C ALA A 44 -5.32 16.51 -18.73
N VAL A 45 -3.99 16.36 -18.63
CA VAL A 45 -3.04 17.47 -18.77
C VAL A 45 -2.54 17.55 -20.20
N ASN A 46 -2.57 18.75 -20.82
CA ASN A 46 -1.95 18.99 -22.11
C ASN A 46 -0.42 19.12 -21.95
N THR A 47 0.32 18.22 -22.60
CA THR A 47 1.77 18.01 -22.48
C THR A 47 2.54 18.36 -23.75
N THR A 48 1.86 18.79 -24.83
CA THR A 48 2.47 19.02 -26.15
C THR A 48 3.73 19.89 -26.11
N ILE A 49 3.70 20.99 -25.35
CA ILE A 49 4.86 21.91 -25.21
C ILE A 49 6.01 21.22 -24.47
N ARG A 50 5.72 20.49 -23.37
CA ARG A 50 6.74 19.79 -22.56
C ARG A 50 7.46 18.72 -23.37
N LEU A 51 6.73 17.97 -24.19
CA LEU A 51 7.29 16.99 -25.11
C LEU A 51 8.12 17.63 -26.23
N GLN A 52 7.70 18.78 -26.75
CA GLN A 52 8.49 19.53 -27.74
C GLN A 52 9.83 20.01 -27.13
N GLU A 53 9.79 20.67 -25.97
CA GLU A 53 10.99 21.16 -25.29
C GLU A 53 11.99 20.03 -24.97
N LEU A 54 11.52 18.88 -24.48
CA LEU A 54 12.37 17.71 -24.24
C LEU A 54 13.05 17.20 -25.53
N ARG A 55 12.29 17.09 -26.64
CA ARG A 55 12.82 16.64 -27.94
C ARG A 55 13.85 17.63 -28.51
N GLU A 56 13.61 18.94 -28.38
CA GLU A 56 14.55 19.99 -28.76
C GLU A 56 15.87 19.88 -27.97
N HIS A 57 15.83 19.51 -26.69
CA HIS A 57 17.02 19.22 -25.89
C HIS A 57 17.74 17.91 -26.25
N MET A 58 17.01 16.87 -26.68
CA MET A 58 17.60 15.58 -27.09
C MET A 58 18.45 15.69 -28.37
N LEU A 59 18.02 16.52 -29.33
CA LEU A 59 18.68 16.68 -30.65
C LEU A 59 20.18 17.02 -30.60
N PRO A 60 20.66 18.07 -29.89
CA PRO A 60 22.09 18.41 -29.86
C PRO A 60 22.96 17.38 -29.12
N MET A 61 22.34 16.45 -28.37
CA MET A 61 23.04 15.37 -27.66
C MET A 61 23.04 14.04 -28.44
N ASN A 62 22.51 14.00 -29.67
CA ASN A 62 22.35 12.77 -30.47
C ASN A 62 21.43 11.68 -29.84
N ILE A 63 20.64 12.05 -28.83
CA ILE A 63 19.77 11.13 -28.10
C ILE A 63 18.54 10.78 -28.93
N SER A 64 18.37 9.50 -29.23
CA SER A 64 17.26 8.95 -30.01
C SER A 64 16.02 8.63 -29.15
N ALA A 65 16.25 8.16 -27.92
CA ALA A 65 15.21 7.93 -26.91
C ALA A 65 15.69 8.38 -25.52
N TYR A 66 14.79 8.91 -24.70
CA TYR A 66 15.08 9.31 -23.31
C TYR A 66 14.12 8.60 -22.34
N ILE A 67 14.68 7.96 -21.31
CA ILE A 67 13.91 7.18 -20.31
C ILE A 67 13.80 8.00 -19.02
N ILE A 68 12.58 8.13 -18.49
CA ILE A 68 12.29 8.80 -17.22
C ILE A 68 11.48 7.85 -16.32
N PRO A 69 12.08 7.25 -15.29
CA PRO A 69 11.36 6.44 -14.31
C PRO A 69 10.65 7.33 -13.28
N GLY A 70 9.56 6.81 -12.69
CA GLY A 70 8.79 7.48 -11.64
C GLY A 70 9.45 7.40 -10.27
N THR A 71 10.68 7.90 -10.12
CA THR A 71 11.42 7.86 -8.86
C THR A 71 12.39 9.04 -8.69
N ASP A 72 13.10 9.11 -7.56
CA ASP A 72 14.09 10.15 -7.24
C ASP A 72 15.53 9.62 -7.18
N ALA A 73 16.50 10.48 -6.84
CA ALA A 73 17.93 10.09 -6.75
C ALA A 73 18.24 9.07 -5.64
N HIS A 74 17.34 8.95 -4.67
CA HIS A 74 17.37 7.93 -3.63
C HIS A 74 16.46 6.77 -3.95
N LEU A 75 15.95 6.70 -5.18
CA LEU A 75 14.94 5.77 -5.59
C LEU A 75 13.85 5.71 -4.48
N SER A 76 12.99 6.71 -4.32
CA SER A 76 11.85 6.61 -3.40
C SER A 76 10.61 6.05 -4.12
N GLU A 77 9.75 5.31 -3.40
CA GLU A 77 8.44 4.89 -3.91
C GLU A 77 7.46 6.08 -3.95
N TYR A 78 7.26 6.73 -2.79
CA TYR A 78 6.65 8.05 -2.74
C TYR A 78 7.73 9.09 -3.01
N ILE A 79 7.51 9.96 -3.98
CA ILE A 79 8.44 11.01 -4.38
C ILE A 79 7.95 12.38 -3.92
N ALA A 80 8.87 13.27 -3.58
CA ALA A 80 8.53 14.67 -3.33
C ALA A 80 8.07 15.35 -4.63
N PRO A 81 7.21 16.39 -4.58
CA PRO A 81 6.75 17.11 -5.77
C PRO A 81 7.88 17.65 -6.68
N ARG A 82 9.06 17.94 -6.11
CA ARG A 82 10.26 18.37 -6.85
C ARG A 82 10.88 17.29 -7.75
N ASP A 83 10.59 16.02 -7.47
CA ASP A 83 11.12 14.83 -8.17
C ASP A 83 10.05 14.13 -9.03
N ALA A 84 8.82 14.66 -9.09
CA ALA A 84 7.68 14.12 -9.82
C ALA A 84 7.78 14.28 -11.36
N ARG A 85 8.90 13.84 -11.94
CA ARG A 85 9.27 13.99 -13.36
C ARG A 85 8.25 13.35 -14.31
N VAL A 86 7.78 12.13 -14.00
CA VAL A 86 6.75 11.45 -14.79
C VAL A 86 5.44 12.24 -14.81
N ALA A 87 4.95 12.68 -13.63
CA ALA A 87 3.74 13.48 -13.52
C ALA A 87 3.87 14.84 -14.23
N PHE A 88 5.04 15.49 -14.16
CA PHE A 88 5.33 16.68 -14.94
C PHE A 88 5.27 16.41 -16.45
N MET A 89 5.86 15.31 -16.94
CA MET A 89 5.87 15.02 -18.38
C MET A 89 4.52 14.59 -18.95
N THR A 90 3.68 13.91 -18.16
CA THR A 90 2.52 13.14 -18.66
C THR A 90 1.16 13.62 -18.14
N GLY A 91 1.13 14.26 -16.96
CA GLY A 91 -0.08 14.45 -16.16
C GLY A 91 -0.45 13.27 -15.25
N PHE A 92 0.12 12.08 -15.45
CA PHE A 92 -0.18 10.88 -14.66
C PHE A 92 0.48 10.93 -13.26
N THR A 93 -0.33 10.74 -12.22
CA THR A 93 0.08 10.88 -10.81
C THR A 93 0.08 9.57 -10.01
N GLY A 94 0.08 8.41 -10.66
CA GLY A 94 0.24 7.13 -9.96
C GLY A 94 1.67 6.95 -9.43
N SER A 95 1.84 6.19 -8.33
CA SER A 95 3.17 6.00 -7.71
C SER A 95 4.07 5.02 -8.46
N ALA A 96 3.50 4.19 -9.35
CA ALA A 96 4.25 3.30 -10.22
C ALA A 96 4.10 3.73 -11.67
N GLY A 97 5.22 4.02 -12.33
CA GLY A 97 5.23 4.33 -13.76
C GLY A 97 6.64 4.58 -14.30
N SER A 98 6.85 4.34 -15.58
CA SER A 98 8.07 4.73 -16.30
C SER A 98 7.70 5.18 -17.70
N VAL A 99 8.41 6.17 -18.23
CA VAL A 99 8.14 6.68 -19.57
C VAL A 99 9.37 6.68 -20.47
N VAL A 100 9.12 6.54 -21.76
CA VAL A 100 10.12 6.67 -22.82
C VAL A 100 9.62 7.68 -23.84
N VAL A 101 10.47 8.65 -24.19
CA VAL A 101 10.19 9.66 -25.23
C VAL A 101 11.21 9.50 -26.35
N THR A 102 10.74 9.35 -27.58
CA THR A 102 11.56 9.45 -28.80
C THR A 102 11.28 10.78 -29.50
N GLN A 103 11.96 11.03 -30.62
CA GLN A 103 11.70 12.22 -31.45
C GLN A 103 10.26 12.25 -32.03
N THR A 104 9.54 11.13 -32.06
CA THR A 104 8.21 11.01 -32.69
C THR A 104 7.12 10.43 -31.79
N LYS A 105 7.47 9.59 -30.81
CA LYS A 105 6.53 8.92 -29.90
C LYS A 105 6.81 9.25 -28.43
N ALA A 106 5.86 8.95 -27.57
CA ALA A 106 5.99 9.00 -26.12
C ALA A 106 5.07 7.93 -25.52
N SER A 107 5.62 7.06 -24.68
CA SER A 107 4.89 5.93 -24.09
C SER A 107 5.06 5.90 -22.58
N LEU A 108 4.00 5.49 -21.87
CA LEU A 108 3.98 5.27 -20.42
C LEU A 108 3.65 3.81 -20.10
N TRP A 109 4.51 3.18 -19.32
CA TRP A 109 4.31 1.85 -18.74
C TRP A 109 3.84 2.00 -17.29
N THR A 110 2.74 1.34 -16.92
CA THR A 110 2.28 1.22 -15.54
C THR A 110 1.50 -0.08 -15.32
N ASP A 111 1.44 -0.56 -14.08
CA ASP A 111 0.75 -1.79 -13.72
C ASP A 111 -0.78 -1.63 -13.62
N SER A 112 -1.47 -2.77 -13.46
CA SER A 112 -2.94 -2.85 -13.48
C SER A 112 -3.68 -2.03 -12.43
N ARG A 113 -3.00 -1.54 -11.38
CA ARG A 113 -3.60 -0.61 -10.40
C ARG A 113 -3.95 0.75 -11.01
N TYR A 114 -3.32 1.09 -12.14
CA TYR A 114 -3.22 2.46 -12.63
C TYR A 114 -3.69 2.69 -14.07
N TRP A 115 -4.04 1.66 -14.86
CA TRP A 115 -4.45 1.83 -16.27
C TRP A 115 -5.60 2.84 -16.46
N VAL A 116 -6.68 2.70 -15.70
CA VAL A 116 -7.84 3.61 -15.73
C VAL A 116 -7.45 5.03 -15.28
N GLN A 117 -6.53 5.17 -14.34
CA GLN A 117 -6.02 6.48 -13.91
C GLN A 117 -5.18 7.14 -15.01
N ALA A 118 -4.33 6.38 -15.70
CA ALA A 118 -3.50 6.87 -16.80
C ALA A 118 -4.37 7.36 -17.98
N GLU A 119 -5.39 6.59 -18.38
CA GLU A 119 -6.38 7.00 -19.40
C GLU A 119 -7.26 8.20 -18.97
N ARG A 120 -7.35 8.50 -17.67
CA ARG A 120 -8.02 9.69 -17.12
C ARG A 120 -7.13 10.93 -17.05
N GLN A 121 -5.81 10.78 -16.98
CA GLN A 121 -4.86 11.86 -16.66
C GLN A 121 -3.93 12.27 -17.82
N MET A 122 -3.70 11.41 -18.79
CA MET A 122 -2.85 11.71 -19.95
C MET A 122 -3.64 12.33 -21.12
N ASP A 123 -3.00 13.19 -21.89
CA ASP A 123 -3.52 13.61 -23.20
C ASP A 123 -3.22 12.57 -24.30
N CYS A 124 -3.58 12.88 -25.55
CA CYS A 124 -3.36 11.98 -26.70
C CYS A 124 -1.95 12.04 -27.31
N ASN A 125 -0.96 12.64 -26.65
CA ASN A 125 0.45 12.53 -27.06
C ASN A 125 1.14 11.26 -26.54
N TRP A 126 0.49 10.54 -25.61
CA TRP A 126 1.06 9.41 -24.86
C TRP A 126 0.37 8.09 -25.18
N ASP A 127 1.12 7.06 -25.59
CA ASP A 127 0.61 5.69 -25.64
C ASP A 127 0.68 5.04 -24.24
N LEU A 128 -0.32 4.24 -23.87
CA LEU A 128 -0.36 3.50 -22.59
C LEU A 128 0.02 2.04 -22.83
N GLU A 129 1.09 1.61 -22.19
CA GLU A 129 1.64 0.26 -22.28
C GLU A 129 1.27 -0.52 -21.00
N THR A 130 0.57 -1.64 -21.17
CA THR A 130 -0.04 -2.39 -20.05
C THR A 130 0.86 -3.52 -19.50
N ASP A 131 1.86 -3.96 -20.26
CA ASP A 131 2.90 -4.88 -19.77
C ASP A 131 3.98 -4.11 -19.01
N PHE A 132 3.78 -3.94 -17.70
CA PHE A 132 4.72 -3.24 -16.82
C PHE A 132 5.98 -4.07 -16.48
N SER A 133 6.69 -4.51 -17.52
CA SER A 133 7.98 -5.21 -17.41
C SER A 133 9.10 -4.43 -18.09
N ILE A 134 10.32 -4.56 -17.56
CA ILE A 134 11.53 -4.01 -18.23
C ILE A 134 11.73 -4.68 -19.60
N GLY A 135 11.28 -5.93 -19.76
CA GLY A 135 11.22 -6.62 -21.05
C GLY A 135 10.40 -5.85 -22.09
N SER A 136 9.17 -5.44 -21.75
CA SER A 136 8.33 -4.63 -22.65
C SER A 136 8.99 -3.32 -23.05
N VAL A 137 9.57 -2.59 -22.09
CA VAL A 137 10.30 -1.34 -22.35
C VAL A 137 11.48 -1.57 -23.31
N ALA A 138 12.24 -2.66 -23.12
CA ALA A 138 13.36 -3.02 -23.98
C ALA A 138 12.91 -3.44 -25.39
N GLU A 139 11.87 -4.25 -25.53
CA GLU A 139 11.32 -4.66 -26.83
C GLU A 139 10.78 -3.45 -27.62
N TRP A 140 10.12 -2.51 -26.94
CA TRP A 140 9.67 -1.25 -27.54
C TRP A 140 10.84 -0.38 -28.00
N LEU A 141 11.87 -0.22 -27.17
CA LEU A 141 13.10 0.52 -27.54
C LEU A 141 13.79 -0.10 -28.77
N ILE A 142 13.86 -1.44 -28.84
CA ILE A 142 14.42 -2.16 -30.00
C ILE A 142 13.58 -1.95 -31.28
N ALA A 143 12.26 -1.79 -31.15
CA ALA A 143 11.37 -1.53 -32.28
C ALA A 143 11.41 -0.07 -32.77
N GLU A 144 11.58 0.89 -31.86
CA GLU A 144 11.44 2.34 -32.15
C GLU A 144 12.78 3.08 -32.33
N VAL A 145 13.89 2.57 -31.79
CA VAL A 145 15.21 3.18 -31.90
C VAL A 145 16.00 2.54 -33.05
N PRO A 146 16.51 3.31 -34.03
CA PRO A 146 17.28 2.73 -35.13
C PRO A 146 18.61 2.13 -34.64
N PRO A 147 19.15 1.10 -35.32
CA PRO A 147 20.45 0.51 -34.96
C PRO A 147 21.57 1.56 -34.87
N GLY A 148 22.23 1.62 -33.71
CA GLY A 148 23.25 2.63 -33.41
C GLY A 148 22.73 3.95 -32.85
N GLY A 149 21.42 4.10 -32.63
CA GLY A 149 20.84 5.24 -31.91
C GLY A 149 21.17 5.21 -30.41
N GLU A 150 21.39 6.39 -29.83
CA GLU A 150 21.74 6.53 -28.41
C GLU A 150 20.49 6.65 -27.52
N ILE A 151 20.50 5.94 -26.38
CA ILE A 151 19.43 5.95 -25.38
C ILE A 151 19.95 6.68 -24.14
N GLY A 152 19.31 7.80 -23.79
CA GLY A 152 19.66 8.62 -22.64
C GLY A 152 18.80 8.30 -21.41
N PHE A 153 19.39 8.43 -20.23
CA PHE A 153 18.69 8.34 -18.95
C PHE A 153 19.46 9.13 -17.88
N ASP A 154 18.81 9.47 -16.76
CA ASP A 154 19.47 10.08 -15.59
C ASP A 154 20.07 8.98 -14.70
N PRO A 155 21.42 8.92 -14.52
CA PRO A 155 22.06 7.85 -13.77
C PRO A 155 21.75 7.85 -12.27
N PHE A 156 21.12 8.90 -11.72
CA PHE A 156 20.64 8.89 -10.34
C PHE A 156 19.33 8.11 -10.15
N LEU A 157 18.57 7.84 -11.22
CA LEU A 157 17.20 7.32 -11.12
C LEU A 157 17.05 5.81 -11.41
N PHE A 158 18.16 5.08 -11.55
CA PHE A 158 18.18 3.64 -11.86
C PHE A 158 19.05 2.88 -10.87
N SER A 159 18.57 1.73 -10.37
CA SER A 159 19.39 0.85 -9.53
C SER A 159 20.39 0.03 -10.34
N LEU A 160 21.36 -0.59 -9.66
CA LEU A 160 22.29 -1.52 -10.30
C LEU A 160 21.60 -2.78 -10.83
N SER A 161 20.52 -3.24 -10.19
CA SER A 161 19.68 -4.34 -10.72
C SER A 161 19.02 -3.93 -12.03
N ASP A 162 18.29 -2.80 -12.04
CA ASP A 162 17.54 -2.36 -13.21
C ASP A 162 18.45 -2.16 -14.43
N ASN A 163 19.61 -1.51 -14.22
CA ASN A 163 20.54 -1.25 -15.30
C ASN A 163 21.22 -2.53 -15.81
N LYS A 164 21.45 -3.55 -14.97
CA LYS A 164 21.99 -4.84 -15.44
C LYS A 164 20.98 -5.61 -16.28
N ASP A 165 19.72 -5.61 -15.87
CA ASP A 165 18.65 -6.28 -16.62
C ASP A 165 18.39 -5.54 -17.94
N GLN A 166 18.34 -4.21 -17.92
CA GLN A 166 18.24 -3.36 -19.13
C GLN A 166 19.43 -3.54 -20.09
N GLN A 167 20.67 -3.40 -19.61
CA GLN A 167 21.86 -3.59 -20.46
C GLN A 167 21.91 -4.98 -21.07
N ARG A 168 21.52 -6.03 -20.32
CA ARG A 168 21.44 -7.38 -20.87
C ARG A 168 20.42 -7.46 -22.00
N LEU A 169 19.21 -6.97 -21.78
CA LEU A 169 18.15 -6.94 -22.79
C LEU A 169 18.54 -6.11 -24.03
N TRP A 170 19.28 -5.01 -23.87
CA TRP A 170 19.75 -4.17 -24.98
C TRP A 170 20.99 -4.70 -25.71
N THR A 171 21.71 -5.69 -25.17
CA THR A 171 22.97 -6.22 -25.76
C THR A 171 22.90 -7.67 -26.23
N THR A 172 21.79 -8.38 -25.97
CA THR A 172 21.61 -9.77 -26.42
C THR A 172 20.25 -9.99 -27.08
N ASP A 173 20.23 -10.65 -28.25
CA ASP A 173 19.03 -11.11 -28.98
C ASP A 173 18.21 -12.20 -28.22
N GLU A 174 18.51 -12.47 -26.94
CA GLU A 174 17.91 -13.57 -26.17
C GLU A 174 16.69 -13.11 -25.35
N LYS A 175 15.50 -13.45 -25.85
CA LYS A 175 14.18 -13.20 -25.25
C LYS A 175 13.88 -14.09 -24.02
N ASP A 176 14.72 -14.09 -22.99
CA ASP A 176 14.50 -14.85 -21.76
C ASP A 176 14.84 -14.05 -20.49
N CYS A 177 13.92 -13.16 -20.07
CA CYS A 177 13.90 -12.65 -18.70
C CYS A 177 12.48 -12.26 -18.22
N ALA A 178 11.69 -13.25 -17.80
CA ALA A 178 10.42 -13.01 -17.12
C ALA A 178 10.61 -12.78 -15.62
N ARG A 179 11.08 -11.58 -15.20
CA ARG A 179 10.98 -11.03 -13.82
C ARG A 179 11.61 -9.63 -13.68
N CYS A 180 10.80 -8.59 -13.77
CA CYS A 180 11.15 -7.27 -13.21
C CYS A 180 9.90 -6.67 -12.57
N SER A 181 10.05 -6.12 -11.35
CA SER A 181 9.01 -5.40 -10.62
C SER A 181 9.59 -4.06 -10.18
N SER A 182 8.88 -2.95 -10.38
CA SER A 182 9.31 -1.61 -9.95
C SER A 182 9.80 -1.58 -8.51
N LYS A 183 11.01 -1.05 -8.27
CA LYS A 183 11.62 -1.00 -6.94
C LYS A 183 12.57 0.17 -6.74
N SER A 184 12.60 0.68 -5.51
CA SER A 184 13.27 1.95 -5.21
C SER A 184 13.46 2.15 -3.68
N HIS A 185 14.69 2.07 -3.11
CA HIS A 185 14.89 2.16 -1.62
C HIS A 185 16.21 2.74 -1.01
N THR A 186 16.67 3.97 -1.30
CA THR A 186 17.93 4.53 -0.69
C THR A 186 17.75 5.36 0.59
N HIS A 187 16.74 6.22 0.71
CA HIS A 187 16.46 7.00 1.95
C HIS A 187 16.30 6.11 3.20
N TRP A 188 15.88 4.88 2.96
CA TRP A 188 15.39 3.89 3.92
C TRP A 188 16.45 3.32 4.86
N CYS A 189 17.74 3.57 4.62
CA CYS A 189 18.81 3.13 5.52
C CYS A 189 19.13 4.15 6.62
N LEU A 190 18.93 5.45 6.36
CA LEU A 190 19.69 6.50 7.06
C LEU A 190 18.94 7.07 8.26
N SER A 191 17.65 7.34 8.11
CA SER A 191 16.77 7.74 9.22
C SER A 191 16.74 6.70 10.34
N GLY A 192 16.83 5.40 10.01
CA GLY A 192 16.95 4.32 10.99
C GLY A 192 18.31 4.29 11.70
N LEU A 193 19.41 4.36 10.95
CA LEU A 193 20.77 4.25 11.50
C LEU A 193 21.10 5.34 12.54
N PHE A 194 20.64 6.56 12.32
CA PHE A 194 20.92 7.71 13.20
C PHE A 194 19.76 8.06 14.14
N ASN A 195 18.68 7.28 14.17
CA ASN A 195 17.44 7.60 14.90
C ASN A 195 16.89 9.02 14.62
N MET A 196 17.04 9.47 13.38
CA MET A 196 16.54 10.76 12.90
C MET A 196 15.29 10.57 12.03
N ARG A 197 14.50 11.63 11.86
CA ARG A 197 13.32 11.66 10.98
C ARG A 197 13.23 13.02 10.30
N GLY A 198 12.57 13.05 9.14
CA GLY A 198 12.39 14.24 8.31
C GLY A 198 10.96 14.38 7.80
N ASN A 199 10.80 15.24 6.80
CA ASN A 199 9.52 15.54 6.14
C ASN A 199 9.70 16.01 4.68
N ASP A 200 10.76 15.55 4.00
CA ASP A 200 11.05 15.95 2.63
C ASP A 200 10.14 15.28 1.60
N ILE A 201 9.60 14.11 1.93
CA ILE A 201 8.69 13.32 1.11
C ILE A 201 7.31 13.31 1.79
N PRO A 202 6.20 13.59 1.08
CA PRO A 202 4.85 13.45 1.62
C PRO A 202 4.62 12.08 2.26
N TYR A 203 3.95 12.07 3.41
CA TYR A 203 3.57 10.87 4.18
C TYR A 203 4.71 10.02 4.75
N ASN A 204 5.95 10.25 4.33
CA ASN A 204 7.12 9.45 4.68
C ASN A 204 8.10 10.30 5.51
N PRO A 205 8.46 9.90 6.74
CA PRO A 205 9.23 10.74 7.66
C PRO A 205 10.75 10.72 7.36
N PHE A 206 11.10 10.98 6.09
CA PHE A 206 12.45 10.90 5.52
C PHE A 206 13.03 12.29 5.22
N PHE A 207 14.35 12.35 5.04
CA PHE A 207 15.09 13.53 4.60
C PHE A 207 16.18 13.16 3.59
N TYR A 208 16.42 14.03 2.61
CA TYR A 208 17.44 13.84 1.58
C TYR A 208 18.83 13.71 2.20
N SER A 209 19.43 12.54 2.04
CA SER A 209 20.74 12.23 2.64
C SER A 209 21.44 11.02 2.02
N TYR A 210 22.77 11.02 2.09
CA TYR A 210 23.60 9.84 1.88
C TYR A 210 24.46 9.58 3.12
N THR A 211 25.00 8.37 3.27
CA THR A 211 25.99 8.08 4.31
C THR A 211 27.04 7.11 3.80
N LEU A 212 28.29 7.39 4.14
CA LEU A 212 29.40 6.46 3.99
C LEU A 212 29.91 6.11 5.39
N LEU A 213 29.86 4.82 5.73
CA LEU A 213 30.48 4.26 6.93
C LEU A 213 31.81 3.63 6.53
N THR A 214 32.89 4.04 7.19
CA THR A 214 34.19 3.38 7.10
C THR A 214 34.48 2.67 8.43
N MET A 215 35.66 2.08 8.59
CA MET A 215 36.09 1.54 9.89
C MET A 215 36.42 2.64 10.91
N ASP A 216 36.77 3.84 10.43
CA ASP A 216 37.39 4.91 11.21
C ASP A 216 36.70 6.28 11.04
N GLU A 217 35.61 6.37 10.26
CA GLU A 217 34.86 7.60 10.00
C GLU A 217 33.38 7.32 9.68
N ILE A 218 32.51 8.26 10.07
CA ILE A 218 31.09 8.28 9.72
C ILE A 218 30.81 9.59 8.95
N TRP A 219 30.54 9.51 7.65
CA TRP A 219 30.21 10.68 6.83
C TRP A 219 28.71 10.72 6.53
N LEU A 220 28.02 11.78 6.97
CA LEU A 220 26.61 12.02 6.72
C LEU A 220 26.45 13.22 5.76
N PHE A 221 25.97 12.95 4.55
CA PHE A 221 25.74 13.96 3.52
C PHE A 221 24.31 14.47 3.62
N VAL A 222 24.12 15.75 3.92
CA VAL A 222 22.81 16.39 4.15
C VAL A 222 22.77 17.80 3.59
N HIS A 223 21.57 18.33 3.34
CA HIS A 223 21.42 19.75 2.99
C HIS A 223 21.76 20.62 4.21
N MET A 224 22.91 21.30 4.17
CA MET A 224 23.49 22.01 5.34
C MET A 224 22.61 23.13 5.90
N ASN A 225 21.68 23.67 5.11
CA ASN A 225 20.68 24.65 5.57
C ASN A 225 19.64 24.06 6.53
N ARG A 226 19.55 22.73 6.66
CA ARG A 226 18.68 22.03 7.62
C ARG A 226 19.39 21.68 8.94
N VAL A 227 20.71 21.87 9.03
CA VAL A 227 21.50 21.45 10.19
C VAL A 227 21.40 22.50 11.30
N THR A 228 20.69 22.18 12.37
CA THR A 228 20.63 22.99 13.60
C THR A 228 21.81 22.69 14.53
N ASP A 229 22.04 23.52 15.55
CA ASP A 229 23.07 23.25 16.55
C ASP A 229 22.70 22.06 17.45
N ASP A 230 21.43 21.94 17.86
CA ASP A 230 20.88 20.76 18.54
C ASP A 230 21.18 19.45 17.79
N LEU A 231 21.09 19.48 16.44
CA LEU A 231 21.39 18.32 15.60
C LEU A 231 22.89 17.98 15.60
N LYS A 232 23.77 18.99 15.62
CA LYS A 232 25.22 18.77 15.73
C LYS A 232 25.58 18.20 17.09
N GLU A 233 24.93 18.64 18.16
CA GLU A 233 25.11 18.10 19.51
C GLU A 233 24.63 16.64 19.58
N TYR A 234 23.41 16.36 19.10
CA TYR A 234 22.83 15.02 19.05
C TYR A 234 23.69 14.01 18.28
N LEU A 235 24.19 14.40 17.10
CA LEU A 235 25.07 13.56 16.27
C LEU A 235 26.53 13.55 16.75
N ASN A 236 26.86 14.28 17.82
CA ASN A 236 28.22 14.50 18.30
C ASN A 236 29.17 14.97 17.18
N ALA A 237 28.67 15.81 16.27
CA ALA A 237 29.34 16.22 15.03
C ALA A 237 30.51 17.20 15.24
N SER A 238 30.83 17.51 16.51
CA SER A 238 31.96 18.38 16.91
C SER A 238 33.07 17.63 17.64
N CYS A 239 33.01 16.29 17.73
CA CYS A 239 34.08 15.49 18.33
C CYS A 239 35.14 15.02 17.32
N ASP A 240 36.31 14.66 17.84
CA ASP A 240 37.39 14.00 17.11
C ASP A 240 37.38 12.48 17.41
N GLY A 241 37.37 11.65 16.36
CA GLY A 241 37.49 10.20 16.48
C GLY A 241 36.54 9.40 15.58
N ALA A 242 36.69 8.07 15.60
CA ALA A 242 36.07 7.18 14.62
C ALA A 242 34.54 7.07 14.66
N LEU A 243 33.93 7.46 15.78
CA LEU A 243 32.47 7.44 15.97
C LEU A 243 31.83 8.83 15.83
N CYS A 244 32.60 9.85 15.43
CA CYS A 244 32.14 11.22 15.27
C CYS A 244 31.50 11.40 13.88
N VAL A 245 30.27 11.91 13.84
CA VAL A 245 29.54 12.10 12.58
C VAL A 245 30.03 13.35 11.87
N GLN A 246 30.74 13.18 10.76
CA GLN A 246 31.16 14.28 9.91
C GLN A 246 30.02 14.68 8.96
N LEU A 247 29.46 15.86 9.19
CA LEU A 247 28.46 16.44 8.30
C LEU A 247 29.12 16.99 7.03
N LYS A 248 28.63 16.54 5.87
CA LYS A 248 29.05 16.97 4.53
C LYS A 248 27.85 17.53 3.77
N SER A 249 28.07 18.39 2.78
CA SER A 249 26.97 18.84 1.91
C SER A 249 26.44 17.70 1.06
N TYR A 250 25.12 17.57 0.96
CA TYR A 250 24.41 16.59 0.13
C TYR A 250 25.02 16.46 -1.27
N ASP A 251 25.21 17.59 -1.97
CA ASP A 251 25.67 17.64 -3.35
C ASP A 251 27.14 17.19 -3.53
N SER A 252 27.91 17.08 -2.42
CA SER A 252 29.33 16.70 -2.44
C SER A 252 29.57 15.19 -2.34
N VAL A 253 28.51 14.36 -2.35
CA VAL A 253 28.62 12.90 -2.17
C VAL A 253 29.49 12.23 -3.24
N LEU A 254 29.34 12.59 -4.53
CA LEU A 254 30.11 11.99 -5.62
C LEU A 254 31.61 12.27 -5.46
N ASP A 255 31.98 13.51 -5.14
CA ASP A 255 33.38 13.91 -4.98
C ASP A 255 34.05 13.20 -3.81
N HIS A 256 33.38 13.11 -2.66
CA HIS A 256 33.90 12.43 -1.47
C HIS A 256 34.01 10.92 -1.68
N VAL A 257 33.00 10.26 -2.26
CA VAL A 257 33.06 8.83 -2.55
C VAL A 257 34.17 8.53 -3.57
N LYS A 258 34.32 9.36 -4.62
CA LYS A 258 35.39 9.22 -5.62
C LYS A 258 36.78 9.38 -5.01
N GLN A 259 36.96 10.34 -4.08
CA GLN A 259 38.21 10.51 -3.33
C GLN A 259 38.49 9.31 -2.41
N TYR A 260 37.49 8.84 -1.67
CA TYR A 260 37.63 7.68 -0.78
C TYR A 260 38.00 6.42 -1.55
N VAL A 261 37.28 6.11 -2.64
CA VAL A 261 37.51 4.97 -3.54
C VAL A 261 38.91 5.04 -4.19
N ALA A 262 39.49 6.22 -4.40
CA ALA A 262 40.85 6.34 -4.93
C ALA A 262 41.93 5.78 -3.98
N THR A 263 41.64 5.63 -2.69
CA THR A 263 42.56 5.07 -1.68
C THR A 263 42.90 3.60 -1.98
N PRO A 264 44.19 3.20 -1.95
CA PRO A 264 44.58 1.80 -2.17
C PRO A 264 43.98 0.84 -1.15
N GLY A 265 43.52 -0.33 -1.62
CA GLY A 265 42.98 -1.39 -0.77
C GLY A 265 41.56 -1.20 -0.24
N VAL A 266 40.93 -0.04 -0.48
CA VAL A 266 39.53 0.21 -0.11
C VAL A 266 38.58 -0.67 -0.93
N LYS A 267 37.58 -1.22 -0.26
CA LYS A 267 36.37 -1.77 -0.87
C LYS A 267 35.14 -1.08 -0.32
N VAL A 268 34.13 -0.87 -1.16
CA VAL A 268 32.85 -0.26 -0.78
C VAL A 268 31.75 -1.31 -0.95
N TRP A 269 30.96 -1.50 0.11
CA TRP A 269 29.82 -2.42 0.11
C TRP A 269 28.52 -1.66 -0.18
N ILE A 270 27.86 -2.02 -1.27
CA ILE A 270 26.58 -1.44 -1.69
C ILE A 270 25.44 -2.47 -1.77
N GLY A 271 24.20 -1.99 -1.68
CA GLY A 271 22.99 -2.79 -1.93
C GLY A 271 22.53 -2.65 -3.38
N THR A 272 22.37 -3.76 -4.11
CA THR A 272 22.12 -3.70 -5.57
C THR A 272 20.73 -3.19 -5.95
N GLU A 273 19.72 -3.46 -5.12
CA GLU A 273 18.30 -3.13 -5.39
C GLU A 273 17.99 -1.63 -5.26
N TYR A 274 18.92 -0.84 -4.75
CA TYR A 274 18.64 0.56 -4.42
C TYR A 274 19.84 1.51 -4.46
N THR A 275 21.06 1.05 -4.78
CA THR A 275 22.16 1.99 -5.03
C THR A 275 22.03 2.51 -6.46
N ASN A 276 21.91 3.83 -6.63
CA ASN A 276 21.80 4.44 -7.95
C ASN A 276 23.07 4.24 -8.80
N TYR A 277 22.90 4.28 -10.12
CA TYR A 277 23.98 4.01 -11.06
C TYR A 277 25.12 5.05 -10.98
N ALA A 278 24.81 6.33 -10.72
CA ALA A 278 25.80 7.40 -10.57
C ALA A 278 26.81 7.12 -9.43
N LEU A 279 26.34 6.60 -8.29
CA LEU A 279 27.21 6.18 -7.19
C LEU A 279 27.94 4.86 -7.49
N TYR A 280 27.30 3.93 -8.18
CA TYR A 280 27.92 2.67 -8.58
C TYR A 280 29.10 2.87 -9.53
N GLU A 281 28.96 3.74 -10.54
CA GLU A 281 29.96 3.96 -11.58
C GLU A 281 31.30 4.44 -11.00
N ILE A 282 31.27 5.33 -10.01
CA ILE A 282 32.47 5.85 -9.34
C ILE A 282 33.13 4.85 -8.36
N ILE A 283 32.50 3.69 -8.09
CA ILE A 283 33.04 2.60 -7.24
C ILE A 283 33.81 1.57 -8.09
N THR A 284 33.94 1.78 -9.40
CA THR A 284 34.73 0.91 -10.29
C THR A 284 36.25 1.18 -10.19
N PRO A 285 37.13 0.17 -10.38
CA PRO A 285 36.92 -1.15 -10.97
C PRO A 285 36.34 -2.21 -10.01
N GLN A 286 35.99 -3.39 -10.54
CA GLN A 286 35.31 -4.46 -9.79
C GLN A 286 36.03 -4.93 -8.51
N ASP A 287 37.35 -4.80 -8.42
CA ASP A 287 38.13 -5.24 -7.26
C ASP A 287 37.79 -4.46 -5.98
N LYS A 288 37.29 -3.23 -6.13
CA LYS A 288 36.82 -2.33 -5.07
C LYS A 288 35.35 -2.52 -4.69
N LEU A 289 34.59 -3.28 -5.48
CA LEU A 289 33.15 -3.43 -5.30
C LEU A 289 32.82 -4.66 -4.43
N MET A 290 31.99 -4.47 -3.42
CA MET A 290 31.30 -5.54 -2.70
C MET A 290 29.78 -5.31 -2.80
N THR A 291 29.02 -6.37 -3.07
CA THR A 291 27.57 -6.27 -3.26
C THR A 291 26.79 -7.27 -2.42
N SER A 292 25.61 -6.85 -1.99
CA SER A 292 24.52 -7.71 -1.55
C SER A 292 23.20 -7.18 -2.12
N THR A 293 22.14 -7.98 -2.13
CA THR A 293 20.80 -7.53 -2.57
C THR A 293 20.31 -6.35 -1.71
N TYR A 294 20.42 -6.50 -0.38
CA TYR A 294 20.09 -5.49 0.62
C TYR A 294 21.28 -5.25 1.56
N SER A 295 21.46 -4.04 2.10
CA SER A 295 22.52 -3.79 3.10
C SER A 295 22.22 -4.47 4.45
N PRO A 296 23.27 -4.66 5.29
CA PRO A 296 23.08 -5.04 6.69
C PRO A 296 22.11 -4.13 7.45
N VAL A 297 22.05 -2.83 7.13
CA VAL A 297 21.14 -1.86 7.79
C VAL A 297 19.68 -2.16 7.45
N LEU A 298 19.34 -2.38 6.17
CA LEU A 298 17.99 -2.81 5.77
C LEU A 298 17.59 -4.14 6.41
N MET A 299 18.53 -5.08 6.50
CA MET A 299 18.31 -6.40 7.09
C MET A 299 18.13 -6.35 8.62
N ALA A 300 18.78 -5.41 9.31
CA ALA A 300 18.64 -5.20 10.74
C ALA A 300 17.27 -4.59 11.07
N LYS A 301 16.93 -3.42 10.51
CA LYS A 301 15.67 -2.70 10.81
C LYS A 301 14.39 -3.48 10.46
N ALA A 302 14.50 -4.44 9.54
CA ALA A 302 13.37 -5.29 9.15
C ALA A 302 12.81 -6.10 10.34
N VAL A 303 13.69 -6.51 11.27
CA VAL A 303 13.36 -7.23 12.50
C VAL A 303 13.29 -6.24 13.65
N LYS A 304 12.09 -5.96 14.14
CA LYS A 304 11.85 -4.99 15.21
C LYS A 304 12.23 -5.60 16.56
N ASP A 305 12.89 -4.84 17.43
CA ASP A 305 13.17 -5.29 18.80
C ASP A 305 11.89 -5.32 19.68
N GLU A 306 11.98 -5.77 20.94
CA GLU A 306 10.82 -5.86 21.85
C GLU A 306 10.21 -4.49 22.21
N THR A 307 11.00 -3.41 22.15
CA THR A 307 10.52 -2.05 22.36
C THR A 307 9.80 -1.54 21.12
N GLU A 308 10.39 -1.69 19.94
CA GLU A 308 9.76 -1.37 18.66
C GLU A 308 8.46 -2.15 18.45
N GLN A 309 8.45 -3.46 18.72
CA GLN A 309 7.25 -4.30 18.64
C GLN A 309 6.12 -3.83 19.57
N ARG A 310 6.46 -3.35 20.76
CA ARG A 310 5.49 -2.83 21.74
C ARG A 310 4.94 -1.48 21.29
N ILE A 311 5.79 -0.51 21.00
CA ILE A 311 5.31 0.84 20.66
C ILE A 311 4.52 0.87 19.35
N LEU A 312 4.91 0.03 18.37
CA LEU A 312 4.18 -0.12 17.12
C LEU A 312 2.77 -0.72 17.35
N ARG A 313 2.57 -1.58 18.36
CA ARG A 313 1.23 -2.02 18.81
C ARG A 313 0.43 -0.89 19.45
N ASP A 314 1.07 -0.12 20.32
CA ASP A 314 0.42 1.01 21.01
C ASP A 314 -0.03 2.08 20.00
N ALA A 315 0.70 2.26 18.88
CA ALA A 315 0.27 3.09 17.75
C ALA A 315 -0.99 2.53 17.06
N HIS A 316 -1.05 1.22 16.77
CA HIS A 316 -2.23 0.60 16.15
C HIS A 316 -3.47 0.59 17.06
N ILE A 317 -3.31 0.52 18.39
CA ILE A 317 -4.41 0.65 19.35
C ILE A 317 -5.05 2.05 19.24
N ARG A 318 -4.23 3.12 19.23
CA ARG A 318 -4.70 4.50 19.02
C ARG A 318 -5.32 4.70 17.64
N ASP A 319 -4.72 4.12 16.60
CA ASP A 319 -5.22 4.26 15.23
C ASP A 319 -6.59 3.59 15.04
N ALA A 320 -6.80 2.44 15.68
CA ALA A 320 -8.09 1.76 15.70
C ALA A 320 -9.20 2.62 16.32
N VAL A 321 -8.90 3.51 17.28
CA VAL A 321 -9.88 4.49 17.79
C VAL A 321 -10.34 5.44 16.68
N ALA A 322 -9.41 5.99 15.89
CA ALA A 322 -9.72 6.92 14.81
C ALA A 322 -10.54 6.26 13.69
N VAL A 323 -10.21 5.02 13.33
CA VAL A 323 -10.97 4.25 12.31
C VAL A 323 -12.35 3.85 12.83
N VAL A 324 -12.48 3.45 14.10
CA VAL A 324 -13.81 3.20 14.73
C VAL A 324 -14.67 4.46 14.71
N GLN A 325 -14.10 5.63 15.04
CA GLN A 325 -14.80 6.91 14.97
C GLN A 325 -15.30 7.23 13.55
N LEU A 326 -14.49 6.98 12.51
CA LEU A 326 -14.91 7.12 11.12
C LEU A 326 -16.12 6.22 10.81
N LEU A 327 -15.99 4.91 11.03
CA LEU A 327 -17.03 3.94 10.65
C LEU A 327 -18.36 4.24 11.36
N MET A 328 -18.30 4.62 12.62
CA MET A 328 -19.47 5.04 13.42
C MET A 328 -20.08 6.36 12.98
N TRP A 329 -19.26 7.33 12.59
CA TRP A 329 -19.76 8.60 12.09
C TRP A 329 -20.48 8.36 10.77
N LEU A 330 -19.83 7.68 9.81
CA LEU A 330 -20.42 7.34 8.51
C LEU A 330 -21.73 6.57 8.64
N GLU A 331 -21.81 5.55 9.51
CA GLU A 331 -23.05 4.81 9.76
C GLU A 331 -24.21 5.72 10.20
N LYS A 332 -23.93 6.80 10.94
CA LYS A 332 -24.93 7.80 11.36
C LYS A 332 -25.25 8.84 10.28
N VAL A 333 -24.29 9.22 9.44
CA VAL A 333 -24.45 10.38 8.54
C VAL A 333 -24.72 10.05 7.07
N VAL A 334 -24.22 8.92 6.54
CA VAL A 334 -24.44 8.50 5.13
C VAL A 334 -25.93 8.39 4.77
N PRO A 335 -26.84 7.90 5.64
CA PRO A 335 -28.28 7.91 5.35
C PRO A 335 -28.89 9.30 5.08
N ASN A 336 -28.20 10.39 5.43
CA ASN A 336 -28.64 11.76 5.15
C ASN A 336 -28.20 12.28 3.75
N GLY A 337 -27.40 11.50 3.01
CA GLY A 337 -27.03 11.79 1.60
C GLY A 337 -26.16 13.03 1.37
N LYS A 338 -25.40 13.47 2.40
CA LYS A 338 -24.54 14.66 2.34
C LYS A 338 -23.07 14.35 2.13
N GLU A 339 -22.55 13.33 2.81
CA GLU A 339 -21.12 13.04 2.83
C GLU A 339 -20.63 12.50 1.48
N THR A 340 -19.35 12.74 1.22
CA THR A 340 -18.60 12.29 0.05
C THR A 340 -17.39 11.47 0.46
N GLU A 341 -16.81 10.75 -0.51
CA GLU A 341 -15.52 10.08 -0.35
C GLU A 341 -14.44 11.00 0.24
N LEU A 342 -14.35 12.25 -0.24
CA LEU A 342 -13.38 13.23 0.27
C LEU A 342 -13.65 13.61 1.72
N SER A 343 -14.91 13.88 2.10
CA SER A 343 -15.26 14.21 3.50
C SER A 343 -14.93 13.08 4.48
N ALA A 344 -14.99 11.82 4.03
CA ALA A 344 -14.62 10.67 4.82
C ALA A 344 -13.10 10.50 4.98
N ALA A 345 -12.33 10.77 3.91
CA ALA A 345 -10.88 10.85 3.96
C ALA A 345 -10.40 11.98 4.91
N GLU A 346 -11.03 13.15 4.83
CA GLU A 346 -10.76 14.27 5.75
C GLU A 346 -11.13 13.90 7.20
N TYR A 347 -12.26 13.24 7.42
CA TYR A 347 -12.71 12.84 8.77
C TYR A 347 -11.70 11.90 9.46
N VAL A 348 -11.26 10.83 8.79
CA VAL A 348 -10.35 9.85 9.42
C VAL A 348 -8.98 10.47 9.72
N ASN A 349 -8.48 11.33 8.83
CA ASN A 349 -7.24 12.07 9.06
C ASN A 349 -7.38 13.09 10.20
N HIS A 350 -8.53 13.74 10.33
CA HIS A 350 -8.83 14.60 11.47
C HIS A 350 -8.98 13.79 12.78
N ALA A 351 -9.57 12.60 12.75
CA ALA A 351 -9.67 11.72 13.91
C ALA A 351 -8.28 11.23 14.37
N ARG A 352 -7.42 10.82 13.44
CA ARG A 352 -6.00 10.48 13.70
C ARG A 352 -5.22 11.66 14.28
N SER A 353 -5.47 12.89 13.81
CA SER A 353 -4.75 14.08 14.31
C SER A 353 -4.98 14.38 15.81
N LYS A 354 -6.02 13.80 16.41
CA LYS A 354 -6.32 13.88 17.86
C LYS A 354 -5.63 12.81 18.68
N GLN A 355 -5.16 11.74 18.05
CA GLN A 355 -4.51 10.64 18.73
C GLN A 355 -3.08 11.04 19.14
N LYS A 356 -2.65 10.59 20.33
CA LYS A 356 -1.35 10.92 20.91
C LYS A 356 -0.22 10.58 19.93
N ASP A 357 0.74 11.49 19.80
CA ASP A 357 1.96 11.36 18.98
C ASP A 357 1.75 11.29 17.45
N ASN A 358 0.54 11.50 16.93
CA ASN A 358 0.28 11.52 15.49
C ASN A 358 1.08 12.64 14.76
N ARG A 359 1.47 12.35 13.51
CA ARG A 359 2.27 13.20 12.62
C ARG A 359 1.71 13.27 11.19
N GLY A 360 0.40 13.04 11.04
CA GLY A 360 -0.30 12.98 9.76
C GLY A 360 -0.50 11.55 9.25
N PRO A 361 -1.04 11.38 8.03
CA PRO A 361 -1.25 10.07 7.43
C PRO A 361 0.05 9.46 6.88
N SER A 362 0.10 8.12 6.78
CA SER A 362 1.24 7.35 6.26
C SER A 362 1.23 7.15 4.75
N PHE A 363 0.11 7.45 4.10
CA PHE A 363 -0.09 7.56 2.64
C PHE A 363 -1.36 8.38 2.36
N GLU A 364 -1.63 8.73 1.11
CA GLU A 364 -2.87 9.43 0.75
C GLU A 364 -4.09 8.52 0.95
N THR A 365 -5.10 9.00 1.68
CA THR A 365 -6.25 8.17 2.08
C THR A 365 -7.14 7.79 0.91
N ILE A 366 -7.20 6.49 0.66
CA ILE A 366 -8.14 5.86 -0.26
C ILE A 366 -9.49 5.80 0.45
N SER A 367 -10.50 6.41 -0.15
CA SER A 367 -11.87 6.46 0.39
C SER A 367 -12.80 6.41 -0.81
N ALA A 368 -13.50 5.29 -1.01
CA ALA A 368 -14.02 4.92 -2.31
C ALA A 368 -15.40 4.23 -2.21
N SER A 369 -16.37 4.70 -3.00
CA SER A 369 -17.76 4.24 -3.01
C SER A 369 -18.12 3.63 -4.36
N GLY A 370 -18.68 2.42 -4.33
CA GLY A 370 -19.13 1.70 -5.53
C GLY A 370 -18.00 1.57 -6.58
N PRO A 371 -18.19 2.04 -7.82
CA PRO A 371 -17.21 1.87 -8.89
C PRO A 371 -15.81 2.40 -8.59
N ASN A 372 -15.67 3.45 -7.77
CA ASN A 372 -14.35 3.97 -7.39
C ASN A 372 -13.56 2.96 -6.53
N ALA A 373 -14.24 2.14 -5.73
CA ALA A 373 -13.58 1.12 -4.90
C ALA A 373 -12.95 -0.01 -5.74
N ALA A 374 -13.38 -0.18 -7.00
CA ALA A 374 -12.75 -1.12 -7.95
C ALA A 374 -11.36 -0.65 -8.43
N LEU A 375 -10.96 0.59 -8.13
CA LEU A 375 -9.65 1.13 -8.43
C LEU A 375 -8.77 0.99 -7.18
N ALA A 376 -7.85 0.02 -7.17
CA ALA A 376 -7.14 -0.39 -5.96
C ALA A 376 -6.43 0.75 -5.20
N HIS A 377 -5.92 1.75 -5.94
CA HIS A 377 -5.14 2.89 -5.46
C HIS A 377 -5.86 4.26 -5.67
N TYR A 378 -7.20 4.29 -5.66
CA TYR A 378 -7.97 5.53 -5.84
C TYR A 378 -7.96 6.44 -4.59
N SER A 379 -7.51 7.69 -4.77
CA SER A 379 -7.69 8.76 -3.77
C SER A 379 -8.70 9.80 -4.29
N PRO A 380 -9.67 10.24 -3.47
CA PRO A 380 -10.69 11.19 -3.90
C PRO A 380 -10.16 12.62 -4.02
N THR A 381 -10.50 13.28 -5.12
CA THR A 381 -10.26 14.72 -5.33
C THR A 381 -11.60 15.46 -5.45
N ASN A 382 -11.58 16.80 -5.43
CA ASN A 382 -12.79 17.60 -5.67
C ASN A 382 -13.51 17.25 -6.98
N ASP A 383 -12.77 16.81 -8.01
CA ASP A 383 -13.32 16.49 -9.33
C ASP A 383 -13.78 15.03 -9.46
N THR A 384 -13.25 14.12 -8.63
CA THR A 384 -13.52 12.68 -8.72
C THR A 384 -14.35 12.12 -7.58
N SER A 385 -14.61 12.90 -6.53
CA SER A 385 -15.30 12.46 -5.32
C SER A 385 -16.81 12.28 -5.51
N ARG A 386 -17.27 11.05 -5.29
CA ARG A 386 -18.67 10.63 -5.26
C ARG A 386 -19.30 10.92 -3.89
N LYS A 387 -20.62 11.03 -3.88
CA LYS A 387 -21.42 10.97 -2.66
C LYS A 387 -21.50 9.54 -2.15
N LEU A 388 -21.40 9.37 -0.84
CA LEU A 388 -21.61 8.08 -0.19
C LEU A 388 -23.11 7.76 -0.15
N THR A 389 -23.46 6.49 -0.37
CA THR A 389 -24.85 6.02 -0.34
C THR A 389 -24.98 4.76 0.51
N VAL A 390 -26.20 4.40 0.89
CA VAL A 390 -26.45 3.16 1.64
C VAL A 390 -26.49 1.91 0.74
N ASP A 391 -26.60 2.07 -0.57
CA ASP A 391 -26.79 0.97 -1.54
C ASP A 391 -25.50 0.55 -2.25
N GLU A 392 -24.39 1.26 -2.01
CA GLU A 392 -23.05 0.93 -2.51
C GLU A 392 -22.17 0.33 -1.40
N MET A 393 -21.17 -0.47 -1.79
CA MET A 393 -20.04 -0.80 -0.91
C MET A 393 -19.12 0.40 -0.78
N TYR A 394 -18.60 0.62 0.43
CA TYR A 394 -17.59 1.63 0.71
C TYR A 394 -16.31 0.98 1.21
N LEU A 395 -15.19 1.35 0.60
CA LEU A 395 -13.83 0.92 0.97
C LEU A 395 -13.10 2.15 1.50
N VAL A 396 -12.52 2.03 2.69
CA VAL A 396 -11.55 2.99 3.22
C VAL A 396 -10.25 2.26 3.49
N ASP A 397 -9.18 2.76 2.89
CA ASP A 397 -7.81 2.34 3.15
C ASP A 397 -6.97 3.56 3.51
N SER A 398 -6.36 3.50 4.69
CA SER A 398 -5.78 4.66 5.33
C SER A 398 -4.91 4.27 6.51
N GLY A 399 -3.76 4.95 6.67
CA GLY A 399 -2.88 4.77 7.81
C GLY A 399 -2.39 6.09 8.43
N GLY A 400 -1.70 5.99 9.56
CA GLY A 400 -1.15 7.11 10.31
C GLY A 400 0.35 6.97 10.58
N GLN A 401 1.07 8.10 10.52
CA GLN A 401 2.39 8.22 11.13
C GLN A 401 2.23 8.68 12.59
N TYR A 402 2.91 8.02 13.50
CA TYR A 402 3.03 8.36 14.91
C TYR A 402 4.51 8.40 15.27
N LEU A 403 4.94 9.20 16.26
CA LEU A 403 6.36 9.22 16.67
C LEU A 403 6.92 7.85 17.06
N ASP A 404 6.03 6.93 17.37
CA ASP A 404 6.26 5.60 17.93
C ASP A 404 5.59 4.49 17.11
N GLY A 405 5.20 4.77 15.85
CA GLY A 405 4.76 3.74 14.91
C GLY A 405 4.25 4.25 13.56
N THR A 406 4.07 3.33 12.62
CA THR A 406 3.38 3.56 11.34
C THR A 406 2.26 2.54 11.23
N THR A 407 1.05 2.97 10.86
CA THR A 407 -0.10 2.08 10.71
C THR A 407 -0.54 1.99 9.26
N ASP A 408 -1.20 0.88 8.95
CA ASP A 408 -1.85 0.60 7.68
C ASP A 408 -3.12 -0.23 7.92
N ILE A 409 -4.24 0.10 7.27
CA ILE A 409 -5.51 -0.60 7.47
C ILE A 409 -6.59 -0.24 6.44
N THR A 410 -6.96 -1.25 5.64
CA THR A 410 -8.18 -1.25 4.82
C THR A 410 -9.39 -1.90 5.50
N ARG A 411 -10.55 -1.25 5.43
CA ARG A 411 -11.87 -1.83 5.73
C ARG A 411 -12.86 -1.57 4.61
N THR A 412 -13.64 -2.59 4.27
CA THR A 412 -14.78 -2.49 3.34
C THR A 412 -16.09 -2.75 4.10
N VAL A 413 -17.11 -1.90 3.90
CA VAL A 413 -18.39 -1.90 4.64
C VAL A 413 -19.58 -1.66 3.71
N HIS A 414 -20.81 -1.90 4.19
CA HIS A 414 -22.05 -1.64 3.46
C HIS A 414 -23.18 -1.22 4.42
N TRP A 415 -23.83 -0.07 4.21
CA TRP A 415 -24.83 0.44 5.17
C TRP A 415 -26.25 -0.10 4.97
N GLY A 416 -26.66 -0.38 3.73
CA GLY A 416 -27.94 -1.00 3.36
C GLY A 416 -27.85 -2.53 3.21
N ASN A 417 -28.51 -3.07 2.18
CA ASN A 417 -28.59 -4.51 1.92
C ASN A 417 -27.59 -4.98 0.83
N PRO A 418 -26.45 -5.60 1.18
CA PRO A 418 -25.50 -6.09 0.19
C PRO A 418 -26.05 -7.27 -0.61
N THR A 419 -25.70 -7.32 -1.89
CA THR A 419 -26.06 -8.40 -2.82
C THR A 419 -25.37 -9.72 -2.49
N ALA A 420 -25.92 -10.84 -2.97
CA ALA A 420 -25.31 -12.16 -2.79
C ALA A 420 -23.85 -12.22 -3.31
N LEU A 421 -23.56 -11.59 -4.46
CA LEU A 421 -22.21 -11.53 -5.02
C LEU A 421 -21.25 -10.73 -4.14
N GLN A 422 -21.68 -9.58 -3.61
CA GLN A 422 -20.86 -8.76 -2.71
C GLN A 422 -20.54 -9.52 -1.42
N LYS A 423 -21.52 -10.24 -0.86
CA LYS A 423 -21.32 -11.09 0.33
C LYS A 423 -20.38 -12.27 0.07
N GLU A 424 -20.57 -12.99 -1.04
CA GLU A 424 -19.68 -14.09 -1.40
C GLU A 424 -18.25 -13.58 -1.63
N ALA A 425 -18.07 -12.56 -2.47
CA ALA A 425 -16.76 -11.98 -2.76
C ALA A 425 -16.05 -11.49 -1.49
N PHE A 426 -16.74 -10.74 -0.63
CA PHE A 426 -16.17 -10.27 0.64
C PHE A 426 -15.77 -11.43 1.54
N THR A 427 -16.61 -12.46 1.63
CA THR A 427 -16.31 -13.64 2.44
C THR A 427 -15.12 -14.42 1.87
N ARG A 428 -14.97 -14.54 0.54
CA ARG A 428 -13.78 -15.16 -0.09
C ARG A 428 -12.50 -14.36 0.16
N VAL A 429 -12.55 -13.03 0.11
CA VAL A 429 -11.41 -12.16 0.49
C VAL A 429 -11.06 -12.36 1.97
N LEU A 430 -12.06 -12.37 2.86
CA LEU A 430 -11.88 -12.60 4.29
C LEU A 430 -11.27 -13.99 4.57
N MET A 431 -11.71 -15.04 3.87
CA MET A 431 -11.10 -16.37 3.96
C MET A 431 -9.60 -16.30 3.64
N GLY A 432 -9.19 -15.58 2.59
CA GLY A 432 -7.78 -15.40 2.25
C GLY A 432 -6.96 -14.72 3.35
N ASN A 433 -7.50 -13.64 3.94
CA ASN A 433 -6.86 -12.92 5.05
C ASN A 433 -6.72 -13.82 6.28
N ILE A 434 -7.80 -14.54 6.65
CA ILE A 434 -7.80 -15.47 7.80
C ILE A 434 -6.83 -16.63 7.57
N GLU A 435 -6.79 -17.23 6.38
CA GLU A 435 -5.90 -18.37 6.09
C GLU A 435 -4.42 -18.00 6.18
N ILE A 436 -4.01 -16.82 5.70
CA ILE A 436 -2.63 -16.37 5.91
C ILE A 436 -2.41 -16.08 7.41
N SER A 437 -3.27 -15.27 8.04
CA SER A 437 -3.13 -14.85 9.44
C SER A 437 -3.07 -16.01 10.44
N ARG A 438 -3.70 -17.16 10.14
CA ARG A 438 -3.66 -18.36 10.99
C ARG A 438 -2.51 -19.33 10.67
N THR A 439 -1.75 -19.10 9.61
CA THR A 439 -0.81 -20.11 9.08
C THR A 439 0.37 -20.29 10.04
N ILE A 440 0.71 -21.56 10.29
CA ILE A 440 1.91 -21.97 11.04
C ILE A 440 2.92 -22.52 10.02
N PHE A 441 4.13 -21.95 10.00
CA PHE A 441 5.12 -22.20 8.95
C PHE A 441 6.54 -22.31 9.51
N PRO A 442 7.44 -23.10 8.90
CA PRO A 442 8.81 -23.23 9.40
C PRO A 442 9.60 -21.94 9.20
N THR A 443 10.52 -21.64 10.12
CA THR A 443 11.47 -20.52 9.98
C THR A 443 12.24 -20.64 8.66
N GLY A 444 12.42 -19.52 7.96
CA GLY A 444 13.05 -19.51 6.62
C GLY A 444 12.06 -19.57 5.45
N THR A 445 10.76 -19.68 5.72
CA THR A 445 9.73 -19.51 4.67
C THR A 445 9.67 -18.05 4.21
N ARG A 446 9.50 -17.82 2.90
CA ARG A 446 9.31 -16.50 2.27
C ARG A 446 7.82 -16.25 2.02
N GLY A 447 7.36 -15.00 2.12
CA GLY A 447 5.94 -14.66 1.91
C GLY A 447 5.38 -15.11 0.55
N VAL A 448 6.20 -15.10 -0.50
CA VAL A 448 5.81 -15.61 -1.84
C VAL A 448 5.36 -17.08 -1.84
N ASN A 449 5.78 -17.88 -0.87
CA ASN A 449 5.34 -19.27 -0.72
C ASN A 449 3.89 -19.37 -0.16
N MET A 450 3.33 -18.27 0.35
CA MET A 450 2.01 -18.17 0.98
C MET A 450 0.99 -17.37 0.15
N GLU A 451 1.41 -16.68 -0.91
CA GLU A 451 0.54 -15.93 -1.84
C GLU A 451 -0.73 -16.70 -2.25
N MET A 452 -0.59 -18.01 -2.50
CA MET A 452 -1.74 -18.83 -2.92
C MET A 452 -2.84 -18.94 -1.85
N LEU A 453 -2.51 -18.81 -0.55
CA LEU A 453 -3.47 -18.89 0.55
C LEU A 453 -4.45 -17.71 0.53
N GLY A 454 -3.93 -16.50 0.28
CA GLY A 454 -4.74 -15.28 0.13
C GLY A 454 -5.63 -15.29 -1.12
N ARG A 455 -5.21 -16.04 -2.15
CA ARG A 455 -5.89 -16.08 -3.46
C ARG A 455 -6.83 -17.26 -3.66
N ARG A 456 -6.57 -18.40 -2.99
CA ARG A 456 -7.26 -19.68 -3.24
C ARG A 456 -8.78 -19.56 -3.24
N ALA A 457 -9.35 -18.90 -2.24
CA ALA A 457 -10.79 -18.78 -2.08
C ALA A 457 -11.46 -18.01 -3.23
N LEU A 458 -10.73 -17.11 -3.90
CA LEU A 458 -11.16 -16.41 -5.11
C LEU A 458 -10.91 -17.24 -6.38
N TRP A 459 -9.77 -17.94 -6.46
CA TRP A 459 -9.43 -18.83 -7.57
C TRP A 459 -10.44 -19.97 -7.74
N GLU A 460 -11.04 -20.47 -6.66
CA GLU A 460 -12.14 -21.45 -6.69
C GLU A 460 -13.39 -20.94 -7.45
N LEU A 461 -13.51 -19.62 -7.65
CA LEU A 461 -14.56 -18.96 -8.46
C LEU A 461 -14.03 -18.37 -9.78
N GLY A 462 -12.75 -18.54 -10.11
CA GLY A 462 -12.10 -17.88 -11.25
C GLY A 462 -11.81 -16.38 -11.05
N LEU A 463 -11.87 -15.88 -9.81
CA LEU A 463 -11.59 -14.49 -9.45
C LEU A 463 -10.15 -14.31 -8.95
N ASN A 464 -9.58 -13.10 -9.01
CA ASN A 464 -8.24 -12.78 -8.53
C ASN A 464 -8.10 -11.27 -8.19
N TYR A 465 -6.94 -10.84 -7.66
CA TYR A 465 -6.58 -9.44 -7.45
C TYR A 465 -5.20 -9.09 -8.03
N GLY A 466 -5.05 -7.86 -8.55
CA GLY A 466 -3.91 -7.39 -9.35
C GLY A 466 -2.68 -6.86 -8.59
N HIS A 467 -2.64 -6.99 -7.26
CA HIS A 467 -1.52 -6.58 -6.40
C HIS A 467 -1.01 -7.76 -5.56
N GLY A 468 0.10 -7.59 -4.83
CA GLY A 468 0.61 -8.59 -3.88
C GLY A 468 -0.27 -8.70 -2.63
N THR A 469 -0.07 -9.73 -1.81
CA THR A 469 -0.90 -9.94 -0.59
C THR A 469 -0.37 -9.19 0.64
N GLY A 470 0.72 -8.44 0.51
CA GLY A 470 1.25 -7.60 1.58
C GLY A 470 2.72 -7.21 1.44
N HIS A 471 3.08 -6.18 2.21
CA HIS A 471 4.41 -5.57 2.30
C HIS A 471 4.82 -5.46 3.78
N GLY A 472 6.12 -5.29 4.05
CA GLY A 472 6.57 -4.94 5.39
C GLY A 472 5.99 -3.61 5.86
N VAL A 473 5.96 -3.39 7.18
CA VAL A 473 5.59 -2.09 7.77
C VAL A 473 6.70 -1.63 8.72
N GLY A 474 7.15 -0.38 8.57
CA GLY A 474 8.22 0.21 9.35
C GLY A 474 7.76 0.86 10.66
N ASN A 475 8.71 1.34 11.47
CA ASN A 475 8.44 1.97 12.76
C ASN A 475 8.70 3.47 12.73
N TYR A 476 7.61 4.26 12.67
CA TYR A 476 7.61 5.67 12.28
C TYR A 476 8.46 5.88 11.02
N PHE A 477 8.14 5.14 9.95
CA PHE A 477 8.95 5.01 8.75
C PHE A 477 8.07 4.99 7.49
N GLY A 478 8.62 4.60 6.35
CA GLY A 478 7.78 4.30 5.18
C GLY A 478 6.85 3.14 5.48
N VAL A 479 5.60 3.27 5.02
CA VAL A 479 4.53 2.28 5.25
C VAL A 479 4.81 0.97 4.52
N HIS A 480 5.35 1.02 3.30
CA HIS A 480 5.81 -0.13 2.53
C HIS A 480 7.30 -0.46 2.81
N GLU A 481 7.58 -1.14 3.91
CA GLU A 481 8.95 -1.41 4.33
C GLU A 481 9.59 -2.67 3.70
N TRP A 482 10.43 -2.45 2.70
CA TRP A 482 11.32 -3.48 2.19
C TRP A 482 12.47 -3.81 3.18
N PRO A 483 12.95 -5.07 3.20
CA PRO A 483 12.66 -6.16 2.25
C PRO A 483 11.63 -7.21 2.73
N VAL A 484 10.71 -6.88 3.64
CA VAL A 484 9.66 -7.79 4.12
C VAL A 484 8.43 -7.72 3.19
N GLY A 485 7.71 -8.83 3.01
CA GLY A 485 6.51 -8.91 2.15
C GLY A 485 6.35 -10.25 1.42
N PHE A 486 5.39 -10.28 0.49
CA PHE A 486 4.95 -11.51 -0.20
C PHE A 486 5.47 -11.68 -1.65
N GLN A 487 6.33 -10.79 -2.13
CA GLN A 487 6.86 -10.81 -3.50
C GLN A 487 8.13 -11.69 -3.66
N SER A 488 8.46 -12.03 -4.91
CA SER A 488 9.48 -13.05 -5.24
C SER A 488 10.93 -12.72 -4.85
N ASN A 489 11.20 -11.47 -4.49
CA ASN A 489 12.50 -10.92 -4.05
C ASN A 489 12.48 -10.44 -2.58
N ASN A 490 11.38 -10.62 -1.83
CA ASN A 490 11.36 -10.42 -0.37
C ASN A 490 12.21 -11.47 0.37
N ILE A 491 12.75 -11.11 1.53
CA ILE A 491 13.54 -12.05 2.36
C ILE A 491 12.65 -13.06 3.09
N PRO A 492 13.21 -14.18 3.59
CA PRO A 492 12.51 -15.07 4.50
C PRO A 492 12.00 -14.36 5.76
N PHE A 493 10.78 -14.70 6.19
CA PHE A 493 10.20 -14.18 7.42
C PHE A 493 10.99 -14.64 8.65
N ARG A 494 11.07 -13.75 9.65
CA ARG A 494 11.68 -13.93 10.96
C ARG A 494 10.77 -13.35 12.02
N ALA A 495 10.87 -13.86 13.26
CA ALA A 495 10.17 -13.27 14.40
C ALA A 495 10.55 -11.78 14.55
N GLY A 496 9.57 -10.93 14.92
CA GLY A 496 9.73 -9.48 15.05
C GLY A 496 9.59 -8.68 13.75
N MET A 497 9.43 -9.32 12.59
CA MET A 497 9.06 -8.61 11.36
C MET A 497 7.57 -8.26 11.35
N PHE A 498 7.21 -7.04 10.93
CA PHE A 498 5.83 -6.63 10.68
C PHE A 498 5.54 -6.64 9.17
N THR A 499 4.32 -7.04 8.79
CA THR A 499 3.82 -7.06 7.40
C THR A 499 2.32 -6.81 7.37
N SER A 500 1.79 -6.19 6.33
CA SER A 500 0.36 -6.25 6.01
C SER A 500 -0.04 -7.64 5.49
N ILE A 501 -1.33 -7.97 5.63
CA ILE A 501 -2.03 -9.05 4.92
C ILE A 501 -3.29 -8.44 4.33
N GLU A 502 -3.28 -8.16 3.03
CA GLU A 502 -4.22 -7.26 2.33
C GLU A 502 -4.89 -7.88 1.08
N PRO A 503 -5.42 -9.12 1.09
CA PRO A 503 -6.12 -9.64 -0.09
C PRO A 503 -7.32 -8.75 -0.46
N GLY A 504 -7.65 -8.75 -1.75
CA GLY A 504 -8.76 -7.96 -2.29
C GLY A 504 -9.50 -8.65 -3.44
N PHE A 505 -10.51 -7.97 -3.95
CA PHE A 505 -11.20 -8.30 -5.18
C PHE A 505 -11.83 -7.02 -5.76
N TYR A 506 -11.61 -6.76 -7.04
CA TYR A 506 -12.04 -5.53 -7.69
C TYR A 506 -12.89 -5.90 -8.90
N LYS A 507 -14.18 -5.56 -8.84
CA LYS A 507 -15.12 -5.75 -9.94
C LYS A 507 -15.30 -4.42 -10.67
N GLU A 508 -14.66 -4.34 -11.82
CA GLU A 508 -14.65 -3.15 -12.67
C GLU A 508 -16.06 -2.56 -12.86
N ASN A 509 -16.16 -1.23 -12.72
CA ASN A 509 -17.40 -0.44 -12.85
C ASN A 509 -18.53 -0.80 -11.86
N ASP A 510 -18.26 -1.55 -10.77
CA ASP A 510 -19.27 -1.99 -9.81
C ASP A 510 -18.85 -1.75 -8.35
N PHE A 511 -17.90 -2.53 -7.83
CA PHE A 511 -17.39 -2.39 -6.46
C PHE A 511 -15.98 -2.98 -6.31
N GLY A 512 -15.27 -2.60 -5.25
CA GLY A 512 -14.07 -3.29 -4.82
C GLY A 512 -14.07 -3.58 -3.32
N ILE A 513 -13.26 -4.56 -2.95
CA ILE A 513 -13.06 -5.06 -1.59
C ILE A 513 -11.57 -5.19 -1.37
N ARG A 514 -11.09 -4.71 -0.23
CA ARG A 514 -9.81 -5.11 0.35
C ARG A 514 -10.01 -5.26 1.85
N ILE A 515 -9.35 -6.25 2.44
CA ILE A 515 -9.40 -6.54 3.88
C ILE A 515 -7.96 -6.67 4.34
N GLU A 516 -7.52 -5.67 5.07
CA GLU A 516 -6.11 -5.53 5.43
C GLU A 516 -5.91 -5.42 6.92
N ASP A 517 -4.92 -6.18 7.40
CA ASP A 517 -4.47 -6.12 8.76
C ASP A 517 -2.94 -6.16 8.81
N VAL A 518 -2.34 -5.27 9.58
CA VAL A 518 -0.93 -5.38 9.94
C VAL A 518 -0.80 -6.49 10.97
N VAL A 519 0.17 -7.36 10.74
CA VAL A 519 0.54 -8.46 11.63
C VAL A 519 2.04 -8.40 11.93
N VAL A 520 2.44 -8.96 13.06
CA VAL A 520 3.86 -9.29 13.33
C VAL A 520 4.05 -10.79 13.28
N ILE A 521 5.22 -11.22 12.83
CA ILE A 521 5.63 -12.62 12.82
C ILE A 521 6.17 -12.99 14.21
N VAL A 522 5.65 -14.06 14.80
CA VAL A 522 5.99 -14.52 16.16
C VAL A 522 6.37 -16.01 16.15
N PRO A 523 7.23 -16.48 17.07
CA PRO A 523 7.48 -17.91 17.25
C PRO A 523 6.23 -18.63 17.76
N VAL A 524 6.08 -19.91 17.38
CA VAL A 524 4.98 -20.76 17.86
C VAL A 524 5.47 -22.19 18.10
N ASP A 525 5.12 -22.74 19.26
CA ASP A 525 5.35 -24.14 19.57
C ASP A 525 4.41 -25.05 18.78
N THR A 526 4.95 -26.11 18.20
CA THR A 526 4.16 -27.14 17.50
C THR A 526 4.36 -28.50 18.14
N LYS A 527 3.40 -29.41 17.90
CA LYS A 527 3.38 -30.76 18.51
C LYS A 527 4.67 -31.59 18.28
N TYR A 528 5.38 -31.34 17.18
CA TYR A 528 6.53 -32.17 16.76
C TYR A 528 7.78 -31.36 16.37
N GLY A 529 7.77 -30.03 16.49
CA GLY A 529 8.89 -29.19 16.05
C GLY A 529 8.89 -27.80 16.68
N HIS A 530 10.10 -27.25 16.87
CA HIS A 530 10.33 -26.05 17.69
C HIS A 530 10.80 -24.82 16.89
N ASN A 531 10.96 -24.94 15.57
CA ASN A 531 11.43 -23.85 14.69
C ASN A 531 10.30 -23.40 13.73
N TYR A 532 9.18 -22.98 14.31
CA TYR A 532 7.99 -22.53 13.58
C TYR A 532 7.61 -21.11 13.97
N LEU A 533 6.97 -20.43 13.03
CA LEU A 533 6.49 -19.06 13.12
C LEU A 533 4.99 -19.05 12.76
N THR A 534 4.30 -18.02 13.23
CA THR A 534 2.93 -17.66 12.82
C THR A 534 2.77 -16.14 12.86
N PHE A 535 1.57 -15.63 12.61
CA PHE A 535 1.26 -14.21 12.63
C PHE A 535 0.41 -13.85 13.86
N ASP A 536 0.70 -12.72 14.49
CA ASP A 536 -0.13 -12.09 15.53
C ASP A 536 -0.66 -10.76 15.02
N THR A 537 -1.99 -10.61 14.99
CA THR A 537 -2.67 -9.47 14.35
C THR A 537 -2.62 -8.22 15.23
N VAL A 538 -2.20 -7.11 14.64
CA VAL A 538 -1.93 -5.83 15.31
C VAL A 538 -2.97 -4.76 14.97
N SER A 539 -3.59 -4.80 13.78
CA SER A 539 -4.79 -4.01 13.47
C SER A 539 -5.99 -4.49 14.30
N LEU A 540 -6.81 -3.57 14.84
CA LEU A 540 -7.84 -3.87 15.86
C LEU A 540 -9.24 -3.32 15.52
N VAL A 541 -9.65 -3.37 14.25
CA VAL A 541 -10.97 -2.89 13.80
C VAL A 541 -11.82 -4.08 13.33
N PRO A 542 -13.09 -4.24 13.76
CA PRO A 542 -13.94 -5.35 13.31
C PRO A 542 -14.23 -5.27 11.81
N TYR A 543 -14.56 -6.40 11.20
CA TYR A 543 -15.03 -6.46 9.81
C TYR A 543 -16.57 -6.29 9.76
N ASP A 544 -17.12 -5.79 8.65
CA ASP A 544 -18.58 -5.59 8.55
C ASP A 544 -19.32 -6.94 8.53
N ARG A 545 -20.08 -7.18 9.61
CA ARG A 545 -20.87 -8.39 9.83
C ARG A 545 -21.94 -8.62 8.75
N LYS A 546 -22.44 -7.57 8.09
CA LYS A 546 -23.47 -7.67 7.04
C LYS A 546 -22.92 -8.34 5.78
N LEU A 547 -21.64 -8.15 5.49
CA LEU A 547 -20.95 -8.70 4.32
C LEU A 547 -20.49 -10.15 4.50
N ILE A 548 -20.38 -10.64 5.73
CA ILE A 548 -19.92 -12.01 6.02
C ILE A 548 -21.06 -13.01 5.81
N ASP A 549 -20.79 -14.05 5.03
CA ASP A 549 -21.60 -15.28 4.97
C ASP A 549 -20.90 -16.40 5.75
N THR A 550 -21.37 -16.64 6.98
CA THR A 550 -20.80 -17.67 7.85
C THR A 550 -21.01 -19.09 7.34
N SER A 551 -21.82 -19.33 6.30
CA SER A 551 -21.99 -20.65 5.69
C SER A 551 -20.81 -21.06 4.79
N LEU A 552 -20.01 -20.09 4.32
CA LEU A 552 -18.81 -20.32 3.52
C LEU A 552 -17.55 -20.51 4.38
N LEU A 553 -17.58 -20.07 5.64
CA LEU A 553 -16.44 -20.15 6.56
C LEU A 553 -16.29 -21.55 7.18
N SER A 554 -15.06 -22.04 7.26
CA SER A 554 -14.75 -23.25 8.05
C SER A 554 -14.94 -22.99 9.56
N SER A 555 -15.11 -24.07 10.34
CA SER A 555 -15.22 -23.95 11.80
C SER A 555 -13.98 -23.29 12.40
N GLU A 556 -12.83 -23.59 11.82
CA GLU A 556 -11.51 -23.08 12.12
C GLU A 556 -11.41 -21.58 11.85
N GLN A 557 -11.90 -21.10 10.70
CA GLN A 557 -11.94 -19.69 10.33
C GLN A 557 -12.89 -18.92 11.25
N LEU A 558 -14.08 -19.46 11.52
CA LEU A 558 -15.07 -18.85 12.41
C LEU A 558 -14.56 -18.72 13.86
N GLN A 559 -13.81 -19.72 14.34
CA GLN A 559 -13.12 -19.66 15.63
C GLN A 559 -11.98 -18.63 15.65
N TRP A 560 -11.22 -18.48 14.56
CA TRP A 560 -10.19 -17.44 14.47
C TRP A 560 -10.84 -16.05 14.52
N LEU A 561 -11.92 -15.84 13.75
CA LEU A 561 -12.66 -14.58 13.70
C LEU A 561 -13.24 -14.19 15.07
N ASN A 562 -13.80 -15.15 15.81
CA ASN A 562 -14.28 -14.92 17.17
C ASN A 562 -13.13 -14.57 18.16
N ARG A 563 -11.95 -15.20 18.04
CA ARG A 563 -10.77 -14.86 18.85
C ARG A 563 -10.19 -13.49 18.49
N TYR A 564 -10.20 -13.11 17.21
CA TYR A 564 -9.82 -11.78 16.76
C TYR A 564 -10.72 -10.72 17.39
N TYR A 565 -12.05 -10.94 17.40
CA TYR A 565 -13.02 -10.05 18.04
C TYR A 565 -12.86 -9.99 19.57
N GLU A 566 -12.49 -11.09 20.22
CA GLU A 566 -12.10 -11.09 21.64
C GLU A 566 -10.82 -10.26 21.90
N THR A 567 -9.82 -10.35 21.02
CA THR A 567 -8.59 -9.53 21.11
C THR A 567 -8.87 -8.04 20.90
N ILE A 568 -9.74 -7.66 19.96
CA ILE A 568 -10.21 -6.26 19.84
C ILE A 568 -10.81 -5.79 21.16
N ARG A 569 -11.75 -6.57 21.74
CA ARG A 569 -12.39 -6.23 23.02
C ARG A 569 -11.37 -6.07 24.15
N ARG A 570 -10.37 -6.96 24.22
CA ARG A 570 -9.34 -6.97 25.27
C ARG A 570 -8.37 -5.79 25.16
N LEU A 571 -8.02 -5.34 23.96
CA LEU A 571 -6.99 -4.32 23.73
C LEU A 571 -7.56 -2.91 23.50
N LEU A 572 -8.65 -2.78 22.74
CA LEU A 572 -9.20 -1.48 22.35
C LEU A 572 -10.15 -0.88 23.39
N VAL A 573 -10.92 -1.71 24.12
CA VAL A 573 -11.87 -1.19 25.12
C VAL A 573 -11.19 -0.41 26.26
N PRO A 574 -10.04 -0.84 26.82
CA PRO A 574 -9.30 -0.04 27.81
C PRO A 574 -8.86 1.32 27.29
N GLU A 575 -8.42 1.42 26.02
CA GLU A 575 -8.05 2.70 25.39
C GLU A 575 -9.28 3.61 25.27
N LEU A 576 -10.40 3.09 24.76
CA LEU A 576 -11.66 3.83 24.65
C LEU A 576 -12.18 4.32 26.01
N ASP A 577 -12.07 3.51 27.07
CA ASP A 577 -12.40 3.93 28.43
C ASP A 577 -11.47 5.05 28.92
N SER A 578 -10.16 4.98 28.61
CA SER A 578 -9.19 6.00 29.00
C SER A 578 -9.43 7.35 28.30
N GLN A 579 -9.92 7.33 27.05
CA GLN A 579 -10.29 8.51 26.29
C GLN A 579 -11.74 9.00 26.58
N GLY A 580 -12.52 8.29 27.40
CA GLY A 580 -13.91 8.64 27.72
C GLY A 580 -14.93 8.36 26.61
N LEU A 581 -14.57 7.49 25.65
CA LEU A 581 -15.31 7.22 24.41
C LEU A 581 -16.36 6.11 24.59
N HIS A 582 -17.40 6.42 25.37
CA HIS A 582 -18.41 5.45 25.78
C HIS A 582 -19.31 4.93 24.65
N GLU A 583 -19.63 5.77 23.65
CA GLU A 583 -20.44 5.37 22.50
C GLU A 583 -19.62 4.46 21.56
N GLU A 584 -18.34 4.77 21.37
CA GLU A 584 -17.37 3.99 20.62
C GLU A 584 -17.18 2.61 21.24
N LYS A 585 -17.00 2.55 22.57
CA LYS A 585 -16.95 1.30 23.32
C LYS A 585 -18.20 0.45 23.09
N LYS A 586 -19.39 1.04 23.14
CA LYS A 586 -20.66 0.33 22.89
C LYS A 586 -20.75 -0.21 21.46
N TRP A 587 -20.35 0.58 20.47
CA TRP A 587 -20.32 0.16 19.06
C TRP A 587 -19.33 -0.96 18.82
N VAL A 588 -18.11 -0.87 19.36
CA VAL A 588 -17.08 -1.93 19.28
C VAL A 588 -17.62 -3.21 19.91
N LEU A 589 -18.17 -3.16 21.13
CA LEU A 589 -18.74 -4.33 21.79
C LEU A 589 -19.83 -5.01 20.95
N THR A 590 -20.70 -4.22 20.31
CA THR A 590 -21.77 -4.74 19.44
C THR A 590 -21.20 -5.41 18.18
N ASN A 591 -20.26 -4.76 17.49
CA ASN A 591 -19.70 -5.28 16.24
C ASN A 591 -18.74 -6.47 16.44
N THR A 592 -18.22 -6.64 17.65
CA THR A 592 -17.35 -7.77 18.06
C THR A 592 -18.10 -8.91 18.74
N GLU A 593 -19.44 -9.00 18.63
CA GLU A 593 -20.18 -10.16 19.14
C GLU A 593 -19.76 -11.47 18.43
N PRO A 594 -19.62 -12.59 19.16
CA PRO A 594 -19.19 -13.84 18.54
C PRO A 594 -20.24 -14.36 17.55
N PHE A 595 -19.80 -14.93 16.44
CA PHE A 595 -20.65 -15.68 15.53
C PHE A 595 -20.98 -17.05 16.13
N ILE A 596 -22.27 -17.41 16.10
CA ILE A 596 -22.78 -18.67 16.63
C ILE A 596 -22.43 -19.80 15.64
N HIS A 597 -21.82 -20.89 16.14
CA HIS A 597 -21.65 -22.11 15.35
C HIS A 597 -23.02 -22.76 15.07
N SER A 598 -23.30 -23.07 13.80
CA SER A 598 -24.43 -23.87 13.33
C SER A 598 -24.31 -25.34 13.79
N GLY A 599 -24.48 -25.53 15.10
CA GLY A 599 -24.30 -26.79 15.82
C GLY A 599 -24.39 -26.64 17.34
N SER A 600 -24.20 -25.43 17.88
CA SER A 600 -24.36 -25.15 19.32
C SER A 600 -25.77 -24.63 19.65
N SER A 601 -26.78 -25.49 19.49
CA SER A 601 -28.11 -25.26 20.07
C SER A 601 -28.10 -25.52 21.59
N ALA A 602 -27.42 -24.65 22.33
CA ALA A 602 -27.57 -24.52 23.77
C ALA A 602 -28.61 -23.44 24.05
N THR A 603 -29.86 -23.84 24.26
CA THR A 603 -30.95 -22.94 24.64
C THR A 603 -30.71 -22.36 26.04
N THR A 604 -30.08 -21.20 26.12
CA THR A 604 -30.06 -20.38 27.34
C THR A 604 -31.41 -19.70 27.51
N THR A 605 -32.40 -20.47 27.96
CA THR A 605 -33.65 -19.91 28.48
C THR A 605 -33.37 -19.18 29.79
N PHE A 606 -33.48 -17.85 29.77
CA PHE A 606 -33.48 -17.05 31.00
C PHE A 606 -34.74 -17.38 31.82
N SER A 607 -34.63 -18.38 32.71
CA SER A 607 -35.61 -18.66 33.75
C SER A 607 -35.29 -17.81 34.98
N SER A 608 -36.10 -16.79 35.22
CA SER A 608 -36.06 -16.00 36.45
C SER A 608 -36.53 -16.83 37.64
N SER A 609 -35.59 -17.35 38.43
CA SER A 609 -35.87 -18.09 39.67
C SER A 609 -35.18 -17.42 40.86
N LEU A 610 -35.90 -16.48 41.46
CA LEU A 610 -35.52 -15.77 42.68
C LEU A 610 -35.33 -16.78 43.83
N THR A 611 -34.08 -17.00 44.26
CA THR A 611 -33.79 -17.88 45.40
C THR A 611 -33.05 -17.11 46.48
N ILE A 612 -33.73 -16.87 47.60
CA ILE A 612 -33.23 -16.11 48.75
C ILE A 612 -32.24 -16.99 49.54
N PHE A 613 -30.97 -16.59 49.61
CA PHE A 613 -30.01 -17.19 50.54
C PHE A 613 -30.07 -16.47 51.89
N LEU A 614 -30.57 -17.17 52.91
CA LEU A 614 -30.55 -16.72 54.30
C LEU A 614 -29.24 -17.17 54.97
N LEU A 615 -28.55 -16.25 55.65
CA LEU A 615 -27.35 -16.55 56.43
C LEU A 615 -27.69 -17.46 57.62
N GLY A 616 -27.01 -18.59 57.73
CA GLY A 616 -27.00 -19.45 58.93
C GLY A 616 -25.59 -19.55 59.50
N ILE A 617 -25.29 -18.78 60.54
CA ILE A 617 -24.03 -18.90 61.29
C ILE A 617 -24.19 -20.03 62.31
N THR A 618 -23.29 -21.01 62.31
CA THR A 618 -22.93 -21.75 63.52
C THR A 618 -21.51 -22.30 63.43
N VAL A 619 -20.72 -21.98 64.45
CA VAL A 619 -19.36 -22.49 64.67
C VAL A 619 -19.45 -23.76 65.52
N LEU A 620 -18.73 -24.83 65.16
CA LEU A 620 -18.10 -25.70 66.18
C LEU A 620 -16.90 -26.50 65.66
N HIS A 621 -15.73 -26.16 66.20
CA HIS A 621 -14.53 -26.95 66.49
C HIS A 621 -14.41 -28.44 66.08
N ASN A 622 -13.22 -28.75 65.53
CA ASN A 622 -12.18 -29.67 66.07
C ASN A 622 -11.74 -30.96 65.31
N VAL A 623 -10.50 -30.87 64.81
CA VAL A 623 -9.39 -31.86 64.74
C VAL A 623 -9.59 -33.23 64.03
N ILE A 624 -8.73 -33.51 63.03
CA ILE A 624 -7.72 -34.61 62.96
C ILE A 624 -7.32 -34.92 61.49
N GLU A 625 -6.01 -34.77 61.25
CA GLU A 625 -5.10 -35.48 60.33
C GLU A 625 -5.48 -35.83 58.87
N ALA A 626 -4.72 -35.19 57.96
CA ALA A 626 -3.98 -35.76 56.83
C ALA A 626 -4.37 -37.12 56.23
N PHE A 627 -4.69 -37.10 54.93
CA PHE A 627 -3.88 -37.75 53.89
C PHE A 627 -3.97 -36.96 52.56
#